data_AF-A0A8H5ILU7-F1
#
_entry.id   AF-A0A8H5ILU7-F1
#
_cell.length_a   1.000
_cell.length_b   1.000
_cell.length_c   1.000
_cell.angle_alpha   90.00
_cell.angle_beta   90.00
_cell.angle_gamma   90.00
#
_symmetry.space_group_name_H-M   'P 1'
#
loop_
_entity.id
_entity.type
_entity.pdbx_description
1 polymer ?
#
loop_
_entity_poly.entity_id
_entity_poly.type
_entity_poly.pdbx_seq_one_letter_code
_entity_poly.pdbx_strand_id
1 'polypeptide(L)'
;MAAPDKNVVFDVVGTLVSYEHLYEAIKQRLGNKLIPVGIQPTLLGIFWLEMAEREYAYLSFHGHYVQLLKLFEALFYRCLHYAGDDDPRSFATAEEVAYLMGKFKELKLRDGAAEYGVAKACPEAYGPILKKLSTSDSKPWFAAAHLWDVSGAQSAGFRTAYSLALEGEYLYEIYGELDVVAETLPAMAEGIIAASSSRENS
;
A
#
# COMPACT_ATOMS: atom_id res chain seq x y z
N MET A 1 -34.29 13.57 -6.36
CA MET A 1 -33.54 12.81 -5.34
C MET A 1 -32.08 12.92 -5.69
N ALA A 2 -31.21 13.30 -4.75
CA ALA A 2 -29.77 13.28 -4.98
C ALA A 2 -29.34 11.83 -5.26
N ALA A 3 -28.45 11.62 -6.23
CA ALA A 3 -27.88 10.30 -6.43
C ALA A 3 -27.21 9.86 -5.11
N PRO A 4 -27.35 8.60 -4.68
CA PRO A 4 -26.65 8.13 -3.49
C PRO A 4 -25.16 8.35 -3.69
N ASP A 5 -24.51 9.05 -2.75
CA ASP A 5 -23.09 9.35 -2.86
C ASP A 5 -22.28 8.04 -2.80
N LYS A 6 -21.72 7.65 -3.95
CA LYS A 6 -20.88 6.45 -4.15
C LYS A 6 -19.41 6.78 -3.91
N ASN A 7 -19.11 7.32 -2.74
CA ASN A 7 -17.74 7.71 -2.40
C ASN A 7 -16.87 6.45 -2.23
N VAL A 8 -15.77 6.39 -2.97
CA VAL A 8 -14.72 5.37 -2.83
C VAL A 8 -13.42 6.07 -2.47
N VAL A 9 -12.86 5.68 -1.33
CA VAL A 9 -11.52 6.08 -0.89
C VAL A 9 -10.57 4.98 -1.31
N PHE A 10 -9.55 5.34 -2.08
CA PHE A 10 -8.51 4.40 -2.48
C PHE A 10 -7.28 4.59 -1.62
N ASP A 11 -6.70 3.48 -1.17
CA ASP A 11 -5.28 3.51 -0.91
C ASP A 11 -4.53 3.83 -2.22
N VAL A 12 -3.46 4.62 -2.13
CA VAL A 12 -2.77 5.17 -3.31
C VAL A 12 -1.51 4.39 -3.61
N VAL A 13 -0.59 4.26 -2.65
CA VAL A 13 0.72 3.64 -2.89
C VAL A 13 0.65 2.17 -2.53
N GLY A 14 0.97 1.28 -3.47
CA GLY A 14 0.77 -0.17 -3.28
C GLY A 14 -0.59 -0.65 -3.77
N THR A 15 -1.57 0.24 -3.94
CA THR A 15 -2.88 -0.05 -4.57
C THR A 15 -3.03 0.58 -5.95
N LEU A 16 -3.03 1.93 -6.06
CA LEU A 16 -3.15 2.62 -7.34
C LEU A 16 -1.80 2.87 -8.01
N VAL A 17 -0.72 2.96 -7.24
CA VAL A 17 0.64 3.22 -7.71
C VAL A 17 1.48 1.95 -7.49
N SER A 18 2.09 1.45 -8.57
CA SER A 18 2.85 0.21 -8.53
C SER A 18 4.30 0.43 -8.08
N TYR A 19 4.83 -0.48 -7.28
CA TYR A 19 6.24 -0.51 -6.90
C TYR A 19 7.16 -1.11 -7.98
N GLU A 20 6.62 -1.67 -9.07
CA GLU A 20 7.41 -2.27 -10.15
C GLU A 20 8.49 -1.34 -10.70
N HIS A 21 8.22 -0.03 -10.74
CA HIS A 21 9.22 0.94 -11.19
C HIS A 21 10.46 0.99 -10.28
N LEU A 22 10.26 0.87 -8.96
CA LEU A 22 11.37 0.76 -8.00
C LEU A 22 12.08 -0.59 -8.17
N TYR A 23 11.34 -1.69 -8.29
CA TYR A 23 11.93 -3.04 -8.39
C TYR A 23 12.83 -3.17 -9.62
N GLU A 24 12.38 -2.65 -10.77
CA GLU A 24 13.20 -2.59 -11.98
C GLU A 24 14.42 -1.68 -11.81
N ALA A 25 14.29 -0.56 -11.08
CA ALA A 25 15.44 0.29 -10.78
C ALA A 25 16.49 -0.41 -9.89
N ILE A 26 16.05 -1.17 -8.87
CA ILE A 26 16.95 -1.98 -8.03
C ILE A 26 17.66 -3.02 -8.88
N LYS A 27 16.91 -3.75 -9.72
CA LYS A 27 17.47 -4.76 -10.62
C LYS A 27 18.50 -4.17 -11.57
N GLN A 28 18.20 -3.02 -12.19
CA GLN A 28 19.11 -2.35 -13.11
C GLN A 28 20.37 -1.80 -12.42
N ARG A 29 20.23 -1.25 -11.21
CA ARG A 29 21.33 -0.57 -10.52
C ARG A 29 22.22 -1.53 -9.74
N LEU A 30 21.63 -2.52 -9.07
CA LEU A 30 22.29 -3.39 -8.09
C LEU A 30 22.17 -4.87 -8.42
N GLY A 31 21.40 -5.27 -9.44
CA GLY A 31 21.14 -6.69 -9.74
C GLY A 31 22.39 -7.51 -10.02
N ASN A 32 23.42 -6.92 -10.62
CA ASN A 32 24.72 -7.57 -10.85
C ASN A 32 25.49 -7.89 -9.56
N LYS A 33 25.22 -7.17 -8.46
CA LYS A 33 25.77 -7.45 -7.12
C LYS A 33 24.85 -8.38 -6.33
N LEU A 34 23.53 -8.16 -6.41
CA LEU A 34 22.51 -8.85 -5.61
C LEU A 34 22.29 -10.31 -6.03
N ILE A 35 22.10 -10.55 -7.34
CA ILE A 35 21.72 -11.88 -7.84
C ILE A 35 22.80 -12.94 -7.56
N PRO A 36 24.11 -12.68 -7.74
CA PRO A 36 25.14 -13.68 -7.45
C PRO A 36 25.22 -14.13 -6.00
N VAL A 37 24.78 -13.29 -5.05
CA VAL A 37 24.73 -13.62 -3.62
C VAL A 37 23.35 -14.13 -3.17
N GLY A 38 22.46 -14.42 -4.12
CA GLY A 38 21.15 -15.01 -3.86
C GLY A 38 20.06 -14.00 -3.46
N ILE A 39 20.34 -12.69 -3.51
CA ILE A 39 19.36 -11.66 -3.17
C ILE A 39 18.56 -11.30 -4.43
N GLN A 40 17.25 -11.56 -4.40
CA GLN A 40 16.36 -11.17 -5.50
C GLN A 40 16.03 -9.68 -5.42
N PRO A 41 16.25 -8.88 -6.49
CA PRO A 41 15.99 -7.43 -6.47
C PRO A 41 14.57 -7.05 -6.06
N THR A 42 13.57 -7.77 -6.56
CA THR A 42 12.16 -7.55 -6.21
C THR A 42 11.90 -7.83 -4.74
N LEU A 43 12.45 -8.93 -4.20
CA LEU A 43 12.30 -9.27 -2.78
C LEU A 43 12.94 -8.22 -1.88
N LEU A 44 14.13 -7.72 -2.24
CA LEU A 44 14.77 -6.63 -1.51
C LEU A 44 13.91 -5.36 -1.53
N GLY A 45 13.32 -5.03 -2.68
CA GLY A 45 12.43 -3.88 -2.83
C GLY A 45 11.19 -3.97 -1.95
N ILE A 46 10.49 -5.10 -1.99
CA ILE A 46 9.34 -5.39 -1.13
C ILE A 46 9.77 -5.27 0.34
N PHE A 47 10.79 -6.04 0.73
CA PHE A 47 11.25 -6.07 2.12
C PHE A 47 11.65 -4.69 2.65
N TRP A 48 12.29 -3.88 1.81
CA TRP A 48 12.67 -2.53 2.18
C TRP A 48 11.47 -1.63 2.46
N LEU A 49 10.44 -1.73 1.63
CA LEU A 49 9.19 -0.98 1.80
C LEU A 49 8.45 -1.42 3.06
N GLU A 50 8.23 -2.72 3.21
CA GLU A 50 7.56 -3.34 4.35
C GLU A 50 8.24 -2.99 5.69
N MET A 51 9.57 -3.01 5.70
CA MET A 51 10.36 -2.57 6.85
C MET A 51 10.08 -1.10 7.20
N ALA A 52 10.02 -0.22 6.19
CA ALA A 52 9.77 1.20 6.43
C ALA A 52 8.35 1.48 6.91
N GLU A 53 7.34 0.82 6.34
CA GLU A 53 5.94 0.95 6.78
C GLU A 53 5.76 0.43 8.20
N ARG A 54 6.36 -0.72 8.54
CA ARG A 54 6.37 -1.25 9.90
C ARG A 54 6.96 -0.23 10.89
N GLU A 55 8.17 0.28 10.62
CA GLU A 55 8.84 1.23 11.52
C GLU A 55 8.05 2.53 11.64
N TYR A 56 7.51 3.04 10.53
CA TYR A 56 6.64 4.22 10.50
C TYR A 56 5.40 4.03 11.38
N ALA A 57 4.73 2.88 11.26
CA ALA A 57 3.52 2.58 12.03
C ALA A 57 3.81 2.51 13.53
N TYR A 58 4.81 1.71 13.95
CA TYR A 58 5.14 1.59 15.38
C TYR A 58 5.66 2.88 15.98
N LEU A 59 6.44 3.67 15.24
CA LEU A 59 6.89 4.98 15.72
C LEU A 59 5.71 5.94 15.89
N SER A 60 4.75 5.91 14.97
CA SER A 60 3.53 6.73 15.07
C SER A 60 2.67 6.33 16.27
N PHE A 61 2.49 5.03 16.53
CA PHE A 61 1.71 4.53 17.67
C PHE A 61 2.27 4.94 19.03
N HIS A 62 3.59 5.07 19.15
CA HIS A 62 4.24 5.48 20.41
C HIS A 62 4.48 7.00 20.49
N GLY A 63 3.88 7.81 19.61
CA GLY A 63 3.98 9.27 19.62
C GLY A 63 5.31 9.83 19.10
N HIS A 64 6.13 9.00 18.44
CA HIS A 64 7.44 9.35 17.89
C HIS A 64 7.40 9.47 16.36
N TYR A 65 6.51 10.29 15.83
CA TYR A 65 6.33 10.43 14.38
C TYR A 65 7.64 10.75 13.64
N VAL A 66 7.95 9.95 12.62
CA VAL A 66 9.03 10.18 11.66
C VAL A 66 8.46 10.04 10.25
N GLN A 67 8.88 10.90 9.33
CA GLN A 67 8.43 10.84 7.94
C GLN A 67 8.85 9.52 7.28
N LEU A 68 7.94 8.87 6.57
CA LEU A 68 8.17 7.57 5.91
C LEU A 68 9.39 7.61 4.98
N LEU A 69 9.52 8.63 4.13
CA LEU A 69 10.67 8.74 3.20
C LEU A 69 12.02 8.79 3.93
N LYS A 70 12.07 9.40 5.11
CA LYS A 70 13.28 9.46 5.93
C LYS A 70 13.62 8.08 6.51
N LEU A 71 12.61 7.34 6.97
CA LEU A 71 12.79 5.97 7.45
C LEU A 71 13.21 5.04 6.31
N PHE A 72 12.52 5.14 5.17
CA PHE A 72 12.79 4.36 3.98
C PHE A 72 14.26 4.50 3.58
N GLU A 73 14.76 5.70 3.33
CA GLU A 73 16.19 5.91 3.00
C GLU A 73 17.14 5.34 4.07
N ALA A 74 16.85 5.58 5.35
CA ALA A 74 17.71 5.14 6.46
C ALA A 74 17.75 3.60 6.63
N LEU A 75 16.68 2.89 6.25
CA LEU A 75 16.52 1.46 6.49
C LEU A 75 17.14 0.58 5.39
N PHE A 76 17.53 1.15 4.25
CA PHE A 76 18.05 0.37 3.11
C PHE A 76 19.21 -0.56 3.51
N TYR A 77 20.24 -0.02 4.18
CA TYR A 77 21.40 -0.79 4.63
C TYR A 77 21.04 -1.87 5.65
N ARG A 78 20.03 -1.62 6.51
CA ARG A 78 19.52 -2.62 7.44
C ARG A 78 18.85 -3.77 6.70
N CYS A 79 18.15 -3.48 5.61
CA CYS A 79 17.52 -4.50 4.77
C CYS A 79 18.56 -5.37 4.07
N LEU A 80 19.64 -4.78 3.55
CA LEU A 80 20.77 -5.51 2.99
C LEU A 80 21.45 -6.41 4.02
N HIS A 81 21.63 -5.92 5.25
CA HIS A 81 22.18 -6.75 6.33
C HIS A 81 21.32 -7.98 6.61
N TYR A 82 20.01 -7.80 6.74
CA TYR A 82 19.07 -8.91 6.90
C TYR A 82 18.98 -9.82 5.69
N ALA A 83 19.29 -9.32 4.49
CA ALA A 83 19.39 -10.12 3.27
C ALA A 83 20.70 -10.93 3.18
N GLY A 84 21.58 -10.84 4.18
CA GLY A 84 22.79 -11.66 4.30
C GLY A 84 24.09 -10.96 3.89
N ASP A 85 24.09 -9.64 3.72
CA ASP A 85 25.31 -8.87 3.46
C ASP A 85 25.97 -8.37 4.76
N ASP A 86 27.24 -8.73 4.97
CA ASP A 86 27.98 -8.39 6.19
C ASP A 86 28.57 -6.96 6.17
N ASP A 87 28.63 -6.30 5.02
CA ASP A 87 29.09 -4.91 4.89
C ASP A 87 28.22 -4.07 3.92
N PRO A 88 26.96 -3.76 4.32
CA PRO A 88 25.96 -3.16 3.41
C PRO A 88 26.39 -1.84 2.79
N ARG A 89 27.22 -1.07 3.50
CA ARG A 89 27.67 0.26 3.07
C ARG A 89 28.81 0.20 2.05
N SER A 90 29.54 -0.90 2.00
CA SER A 90 30.47 -1.20 0.90
C SER A 90 29.74 -1.85 -0.27
N PHE A 91 28.69 -2.62 0.00
CA PHE A 91 27.89 -3.27 -1.05
C PHE A 91 27.16 -2.25 -1.94
N ALA A 92 26.46 -1.30 -1.32
CA ALA A 92 25.75 -0.23 -2.01
C ALA A 92 26.21 1.14 -1.51
N THR A 93 26.47 2.08 -2.42
CA THR A 93 26.89 3.43 -2.04
C THR A 93 25.70 4.31 -1.68
N ALA A 94 25.93 5.38 -0.92
CA ALA A 94 24.90 6.37 -0.62
C ALA A 94 24.29 7.01 -1.89
N GLU A 95 25.09 7.16 -2.96
CA GLU A 95 24.62 7.66 -4.25
C GLU A 95 23.68 6.67 -4.95
N GLU A 96 23.98 5.36 -4.88
CA GLU A 96 23.09 4.32 -5.41
C GLU A 96 21.76 4.31 -4.64
N VAL A 97 21.79 4.44 -3.31
CA VAL A 97 20.56 4.54 -2.49
C VAL A 97 19.78 5.80 -2.82
N ALA A 98 20.45 6.96 -2.93
CA ALA A 98 19.80 8.22 -3.29
C ALA A 98 19.14 8.15 -4.68
N TYR A 99 19.79 7.47 -5.64
CA TYR A 99 19.21 7.20 -6.95
C TYR A 99 17.92 6.37 -6.86
N LEU A 100 17.92 5.29 -6.06
CA LEU A 100 16.73 4.45 -5.85
C LEU A 100 15.61 5.21 -5.15
N MET A 101 15.93 6.06 -4.18
CA MET A 101 14.97 6.98 -3.54
C MET A 101 14.37 7.96 -4.56
N GLY A 102 15.15 8.41 -5.55
CA GLY A 102 14.64 9.20 -6.68
C GLY A 102 13.62 8.41 -7.49
N LYS A 103 13.90 7.15 -7.82
CA LYS A 103 12.98 6.27 -8.56
C LYS A 103 11.70 5.96 -7.79
N PHE A 104 11.78 5.83 -6.47
CA PHE A 104 10.59 5.71 -5.63
C PHE A 104 9.71 6.97 -5.65
N LYS A 105 10.27 8.16 -5.87
CA LYS A 105 9.46 9.38 -6.01
C LYS A 105 8.82 9.50 -7.40
N GLU A 106 9.25 8.69 -8.36
CA GLU A 106 8.75 8.62 -9.73
C GLU A 106 7.77 7.46 -9.96
N LEU A 107 7.28 6.80 -8.90
CA LEU A 107 6.34 5.68 -9.06
C LEU A 107 5.10 6.11 -9.85
N LYS A 108 4.61 5.16 -10.66
CA LYS A 108 3.54 5.38 -11.63
C LYS A 108 2.26 4.68 -11.21
N LEU A 109 1.13 5.26 -11.63
CA LEU A 109 -0.18 4.63 -11.52
C LEU A 109 -0.17 3.27 -12.25
N ARG A 110 -0.86 2.27 -11.67
CA ARG A 110 -1.21 1.00 -12.29
C ARG A 110 -2.22 1.24 -13.42
N ASP A 111 -2.18 0.37 -14.43
CA ASP A 111 -3.12 0.42 -15.54
C ASP A 111 -4.56 0.30 -15.02
N GLY A 112 -5.40 1.30 -15.33
CA GLY A 112 -6.80 1.38 -14.91
C GLY A 112 -7.09 2.21 -13.64
N ALA A 113 -6.08 2.80 -12.99
CA ALA A 113 -6.25 3.67 -11.83
C ALA A 113 -6.57 5.15 -12.23
N ALA A 114 -7.54 5.78 -11.56
CA ALA A 114 -7.81 7.22 -11.62
C ALA A 114 -7.69 7.85 -10.22
N GLU A 115 -7.16 9.08 -10.13
CA GLU A 115 -6.62 9.67 -8.90
C GLU A 115 -7.64 10.47 -8.08
N TYR A 116 -7.82 10.17 -6.78
CA TYR A 116 -8.45 11.08 -5.78
C TYR A 116 -7.96 10.81 -4.32
N GLY A 117 -6.82 11.41 -3.92
CA GLY A 117 -6.50 12.00 -2.58
C GLY A 117 -6.38 11.23 -1.24
N VAL A 118 -5.35 11.65 -0.46
CA VAL A 118 -5.03 11.55 1.02
C VAL A 118 -4.36 10.27 1.57
N ALA A 119 -3.29 10.43 2.38
CA ALA A 119 -2.35 9.37 2.78
C ALA A 119 -2.43 8.90 4.27
N LYS A 120 -2.17 7.59 4.45
CA LYS A 120 -2.20 6.70 5.64
C LYS A 120 -0.83 6.72 6.42
N ALA A 121 -0.60 6.30 7.69
CA ALA A 121 -1.04 5.12 8.48
C ALA A 121 -1.41 5.27 9.96
N CYS A 122 -2.13 6.33 10.31
CA CYS A 122 -2.76 6.44 11.64
C CYS A 122 -4.27 6.13 11.57
N PRO A 123 -4.87 5.39 12.54
CA PRO A 123 -6.33 5.28 12.70
C PRO A 123 -7.06 6.63 12.66
N GLU A 124 -6.41 7.68 13.17
CA GLU A 124 -6.85 9.07 13.17
C GLU A 124 -6.97 9.68 11.77
N ALA A 125 -6.32 9.09 10.75
CA ALA A 125 -6.46 9.53 9.37
C ALA A 125 -7.82 9.13 8.76
N TYR A 126 -8.42 8.05 9.26
CA TYR A 126 -9.67 7.49 8.72
C TYR A 126 -10.91 8.24 9.21
N GLY A 127 -10.97 8.57 10.50
CA GLY A 127 -12.15 9.19 11.13
C GLY A 127 -12.62 10.49 10.46
N PRO A 128 -11.73 11.46 10.15
CA PRO A 128 -12.10 12.69 9.46
C PRO A 128 -12.67 12.44 8.05
N ILE A 129 -12.09 11.51 7.29
CA ILE A 129 -12.53 11.16 5.93
C ILE A 129 -13.88 10.46 6.00
N LEU A 130 -14.02 9.47 6.89
CA LEU A 130 -15.27 8.76 7.10
C LEU A 130 -16.40 9.72 7.46
N LYS A 131 -16.19 10.60 8.44
CA LYS A 131 -17.19 11.59 8.86
C LYS A 131 -17.56 12.55 7.74
N LYS A 132 -16.59 12.94 6.91
CA LYS A 132 -16.81 13.84 5.77
C LYS A 132 -17.62 13.20 4.65
N LEU A 133 -17.39 11.91 4.39
CA LEU A 133 -17.96 11.21 3.23
C LEU A 133 -19.19 10.35 3.56
N SER A 134 -19.46 10.11 4.85
CA SER A 134 -20.66 9.41 5.30
C SER A 134 -21.88 10.32 5.21
N THR A 135 -23.01 9.74 4.85
CA THR A 135 -24.33 10.39 4.89
C THR A 135 -25.23 9.66 5.89
N SER A 136 -26.47 10.12 6.08
CA SER A 136 -27.47 9.39 6.87
C SER A 136 -27.73 7.98 6.35
N ASP A 137 -27.57 7.77 5.04
CA ASP A 137 -28.05 6.58 4.34
C ASP A 137 -26.92 5.77 3.68
N SER A 138 -25.69 6.27 3.68
CA SER A 138 -24.54 5.60 3.06
C SER A 138 -23.24 5.78 3.82
N LYS A 139 -22.41 4.74 3.75
CA LYS A 139 -21.02 4.75 4.19
C LYS A 139 -20.10 4.67 2.97
N PRO A 140 -18.98 5.40 2.95
CA PRO A 140 -18.00 5.31 1.87
C PRO A 140 -17.34 3.92 1.83
N TRP A 141 -16.86 3.57 0.64
CA TRP A 141 -15.97 2.42 0.43
C TRP A 141 -14.53 2.80 0.71
N PHE A 142 -13.76 1.82 1.16
CA PHE A 142 -12.30 1.84 1.21
C PHE A 142 -11.77 0.68 0.39
N ALA A 143 -10.97 1.00 -0.63
CA ALA A 143 -10.43 0.05 -1.60
C ALA A 143 -8.91 0.01 -1.51
N ALA A 144 -8.32 -1.17 -1.28
CA ALA A 144 -6.87 -1.36 -1.23
C ALA A 144 -6.42 -2.75 -1.71
N ALA A 145 -5.13 -2.86 -2.02
CA ALA A 145 -4.45 -4.12 -2.35
C ALA A 145 -3.57 -4.64 -1.20
N HIS A 146 -3.49 -3.89 -0.10
CA HIS A 146 -2.92 -4.34 1.17
C HIS A 146 -4.03 -4.70 2.16
N LEU A 147 -4.01 -5.92 2.69
CA LEU A 147 -5.09 -6.42 3.53
C LEU A 147 -5.15 -5.71 4.89
N TRP A 148 -4.00 -5.31 5.45
CA TRP A 148 -3.98 -4.50 6.68
C TRP A 148 -4.59 -3.10 6.50
N ASP A 149 -4.62 -2.57 5.27
CA ASP A 149 -5.27 -1.30 4.97
C ASP A 149 -6.78 -1.42 5.02
N VAL A 150 -7.29 -2.45 4.35
CA VAL A 150 -8.72 -2.73 4.31
C VAL A 150 -9.24 -3.08 5.70
N SER A 151 -8.50 -3.86 6.48
CA SER A 151 -8.86 -4.21 7.86
C SER A 151 -8.92 -3.01 8.80
N GLY A 152 -7.96 -2.08 8.69
CA GLY A 152 -8.00 -0.81 9.43
C GLY A 152 -9.23 0.03 9.07
N ALA A 153 -9.55 0.10 7.77
CA ALA A 153 -10.75 0.80 7.30
C ALA A 153 -12.05 0.12 7.76
N GLN A 154 -12.09 -1.23 7.76
CA GLN A 154 -13.22 -1.99 8.28
C GLN A 154 -13.49 -1.66 9.74
N SER A 155 -12.44 -1.66 10.56
CA SER A 155 -12.52 -1.34 11.99
C SER A 155 -12.98 0.10 12.24
N ALA A 156 -12.64 1.03 11.34
CA ALA A 156 -13.15 2.40 11.36
C ALA A 156 -14.60 2.51 10.89
N GLY A 157 -15.14 1.49 10.22
CA GLY A 157 -16.54 1.39 9.81
C GLY A 157 -16.80 1.66 8.33
N PHE A 158 -15.78 1.66 7.47
CA PHE A 158 -15.95 1.74 6.01
C PHE A 158 -16.57 0.46 5.44
N ARG A 159 -17.18 0.56 4.25
CA ARG A 159 -17.34 -0.62 3.38
C ARG A 159 -16.00 -0.98 2.77
N THR A 160 -15.75 -2.24 2.52
CA THR A 160 -14.41 -2.76 2.27
C THR A 160 -14.29 -3.45 0.92
N ALA A 161 -13.28 -3.07 0.15
CA ALA A 161 -12.96 -3.70 -1.11
C ALA A 161 -11.47 -4.04 -1.15
N TYR A 162 -11.16 -5.31 -1.37
CA TYR A 162 -9.80 -5.82 -1.39
C TYR A 162 -9.45 -6.44 -2.75
N SER A 163 -8.27 -6.10 -3.25
CA SER A 163 -7.72 -6.64 -4.49
C SER A 163 -6.49 -7.50 -4.21
N LEU A 164 -6.45 -8.72 -4.73
CA LEU A 164 -5.29 -9.62 -4.60
C LEU A 164 -4.11 -9.20 -5.50
N ALA A 165 -4.25 -8.11 -6.26
CA ALA A 165 -3.25 -7.67 -7.25
C ALA A 165 -1.84 -7.41 -6.69
N LEU A 166 -1.69 -7.28 -5.37
CA LEU A 166 -0.39 -7.15 -4.72
C LEU A 166 -0.01 -8.39 -3.91
N GLU A 167 -0.85 -8.79 -2.94
CA GLU A 167 -0.50 -9.82 -1.95
C GLU A 167 -0.87 -11.25 -2.41
N GLY A 168 -1.72 -11.40 -3.43
CA GLY A 168 -2.01 -12.68 -4.07
C GLY A 168 -2.87 -13.66 -3.26
N GLU A 169 -3.14 -13.39 -1.98
CA GLU A 169 -3.90 -14.29 -1.10
C GLU A 169 -4.78 -13.51 -0.12
N TYR A 170 -6.04 -13.95 0.02
CA TYR A 170 -6.96 -13.38 1.00
C TYR A 170 -7.01 -14.21 2.29
N LEU A 171 -6.41 -13.68 3.35
CA LEU A 171 -6.30 -14.31 4.67
C LEU A 171 -7.54 -14.07 5.55
N TYR A 172 -8.73 -14.46 5.07
CA TYR A 172 -10.02 -14.19 5.72
C TYR A 172 -10.14 -14.75 7.15
N GLU A 173 -9.46 -15.86 7.46
CA GLU A 173 -9.45 -16.47 8.80
C GLU A 173 -8.85 -15.55 9.88
N ILE A 174 -7.96 -14.64 9.46
CA ILE A 174 -7.28 -13.68 10.34
C ILE A 174 -8.00 -12.33 10.32
N TYR A 175 -8.36 -11.85 9.12
CA TYR A 175 -8.86 -10.49 8.92
C TYR A 175 -10.39 -10.37 8.93
N GLY A 176 -11.11 -11.49 8.95
CA GLY A 176 -12.56 -11.52 8.83
C GLY A 176 -13.04 -11.30 7.38
N GLU A 177 -14.33 -11.51 7.17
CA GLU A 177 -14.98 -11.31 5.86
C GLU A 177 -15.03 -9.83 5.47
N LEU A 178 -14.76 -9.54 4.19
CA LEU A 178 -14.83 -8.20 3.58
C LEU A 178 -16.02 -8.12 2.62
N ASP A 179 -16.52 -6.91 2.33
CA ASP A 179 -17.70 -6.73 1.48
C ASP A 179 -17.45 -7.12 0.02
N VAL A 180 -16.25 -6.84 -0.51
CA VAL A 180 -15.81 -7.19 -1.87
C VAL A 180 -14.37 -7.67 -1.83
N VAL A 181 -14.12 -8.82 -2.47
CA VAL A 181 -12.78 -9.37 -2.68
C VAL A 181 -12.67 -9.80 -4.13
N ALA A 182 -11.60 -9.39 -4.81
CA ALA A 182 -11.39 -9.72 -6.21
C ALA A 182 -9.90 -9.84 -6.58
N GLU A 183 -9.60 -10.56 -7.65
CA GLU A 183 -8.23 -10.78 -8.10
C GLU A 183 -7.55 -9.52 -8.65
N THR A 184 -8.33 -8.59 -9.21
CA THR A 184 -7.80 -7.43 -9.93
C THR A 184 -8.55 -6.15 -9.55
N LEU A 185 -7.92 -4.98 -9.75
CA LEU A 185 -8.56 -3.69 -9.50
C LEU A 185 -9.84 -3.48 -10.33
N PRO A 186 -9.91 -3.83 -11.63
CA PRO A 186 -11.16 -3.73 -12.39
C PRO A 186 -12.27 -4.62 -11.83
N ALA A 187 -11.97 -5.89 -11.50
CA ALA A 187 -12.95 -6.80 -10.92
C ALA A 187 -13.44 -6.33 -9.53
N MET A 188 -12.55 -5.75 -8.74
CA MET A 188 -12.90 -5.12 -7.46
C MET A 188 -13.86 -3.94 -7.66
N ALA A 189 -13.60 -3.10 -8.67
CA ALA A 189 -14.48 -1.98 -9.01
C ALA A 189 -15.87 -2.45 -9.47
N GLU A 190 -15.95 -3.49 -10.29
CA GLU A 190 -17.21 -4.13 -10.69
C GLU A 190 -17.97 -4.67 -9.47
N GLY A 191 -17.28 -5.31 -8.53
CA GLY A 191 -17.84 -5.78 -7.27
C GLY A 191 -18.42 -4.65 -6.42
N ILE A 192 -17.71 -3.53 -6.30
CA ILE A 192 -18.20 -2.31 -5.62
C ILE A 192 -19.49 -1.79 -6.26
N ILE A 193 -19.54 -1.74 -7.60
CA ILE A 193 -20.71 -1.28 -8.35
C ILE A 193 -21.91 -2.20 -8.08
N ALA A 194 -21.73 -3.51 -8.25
CA ALA A 194 -22.78 -4.49 -8.02
C ALA A 194 -23.33 -4.43 -6.58
N ALA A 195 -22.44 -4.43 -5.59
CA ALA A 195 -22.79 -4.36 -4.17
C ALA A 195 -23.40 -3.02 -3.75
N SER A 196 -23.23 -1.95 -4.54
CA SER A 196 -23.86 -0.66 -4.30
C SER A 196 -25.25 -0.56 -4.93
N SER A 197 -25.49 -1.26 -6.04
CA SER A 197 -26.80 -1.28 -6.71
C SER A 197 -27.83 -2.22 -6.05
N SER A 198 -27.41 -3.31 -5.42
CA SER A 198 -28.35 -4.26 -4.77
C SER A 198 -29.16 -3.66 -3.61
N ARG A 199 -28.70 -2.56 -3.00
CA ARG A 199 -29.40 -1.86 -1.89
C ARG A 199 -30.39 -0.79 -2.34
N GLU A 200 -30.36 -0.35 -3.60
CA GLU A 200 -31.36 0.59 -4.12
C GLU A 200 -32.74 -0.08 -4.31
N ASN A 201 -32.79 -1.43 -4.31
CA ASN A 201 -33.98 -2.23 -4.61
C ASN A 201 -34.52 -3.04 -3.40
N SER A 202 -34.03 -2.79 -2.18
CA SER A 202 -34.41 -3.47 -0.93
C SER A 202 -34.87 -2.47 0.11
#